data_AF-A0AAV2ITZ0-F1
#
_entry.id   AF-A0AAV2ITZ0-F1
#
_cell.length_a   1.000
_cell.length_b   1.000
_cell.length_c   1.000
_cell.angle_alpha   90.00
_cell.angle_beta   90.00
_cell.angle_gamma   90.00
#
_symmetry.space_group_name_H-M   'P 1'
#
loop_
_entity.id
_entity.type
_entity.pdbx_description
1 polymer ?
#
loop_
_entity_poly.entity_id
_entity_poly.type
_entity_poly.pdbx_seq_one_letter_code
_entity_poly.pdbx_strand_id
1 'polypeptide(L)' 'MLLFPACNCNLHARRCRFNLELFQLSGYKSGGVCLMCKHNTAGRNCNYCKEGYYRDKSRPITHRQACKGIS' A
#
# COMPACT_ATOMS: atom_id res chain seq x y z
N MET A 1 -19.07 7.56 12.47
CA MET A 1 -17.99 8.36 11.88
C MET A 1 -16.68 7.69 12.25
N LEU A 2 -15.93 7.15 11.29
CA LEU A 2 -14.63 6.57 11.63
C LEU A 2 -13.73 7.72 12.12
N LEU A 3 -13.26 7.64 13.37
CA LEU A 3 -12.36 8.64 13.97
C LEU A 3 -11.03 8.77 13.18
N PHE A 4 -10.76 7.78 12.31
CA PHE A 4 -9.60 7.71 11.44
C PHE A 4 -10.02 7.29 10.03
N PRO A 5 -9.53 7.93 8.96
CA PRO A 5 -9.83 7.52 7.59
C PRO A 5 -9.39 6.08 7.34
N ALA A 6 -10.14 5.38 6.48
CA ALA A 6 -9.81 4.02 6.07
C ALA A 6 -8.38 3.95 5.49
N CYS A 7 -7.64 2.89 5.79
CA CYS A 7 -6.30 2.71 5.27
C CYS A 7 -6.29 2.62 3.74
N ASN A 8 -5.46 3.44 3.09
CA ASN A 8 -5.20 3.30 1.67
C ASN A 8 -4.13 2.22 1.43
N CYS A 9 -4.54 1.06 0.94
CA CYS A 9 -3.64 -0.04 0.59
C CYS A 9 -3.63 -0.36 -0.92
N ASN A 10 -4.08 0.58 -1.78
CA ASN A 10 -4.16 0.37 -3.23
C ASN A 10 -4.84 -0.95 -3.64
N LEU A 11 -5.87 -1.39 -2.89
CA LEU A 11 -6.57 -2.67 -3.09
C LEU A 11 -5.66 -3.92 -3.03
N HIS A 12 -4.54 -3.85 -2.31
CA HIS A 12 -3.55 -4.92 -2.22
C HIS A 12 -3.38 -5.50 -0.82
N ALA A 13 -4.06 -4.94 0.20
CA ALA A 13 -4.15 -5.54 1.51
C ALA A 13 -5.61 -5.54 1.99
N ARG A 14 -5.95 -6.53 2.81
CA ARG A 14 -7.24 -6.61 3.50
C ARG A 14 -7.17 -6.14 4.96
N ARG A 15 -5.95 -5.98 5.49
CA ARG A 15 -5.69 -5.61 6.87
C ARG A 15 -4.67 -4.49 6.90
N CYS A 16 -4.80 -3.60 7.88
CA CYS A 16 -3.83 -2.58 8.20
C CYS A 16 -3.78 -2.39 9.72
N ARG A 17 -2.72 -1.76 10.21
CA ARG A 17 -2.61 -1.28 11.59
C ARG A 17 -2.43 0.23 11.59
N PHE A 18 -2.83 0.87 12.68
CA PHE A 18 -2.52 2.27 12.92
C PHE A 18 -1.15 2.40 13.59
N ASN A 19 -0.40 3.43 13.21
CA ASN A 19 0.85 3.83 13.85
C ASN A 19 0.77 5.34 14.17
N LEU A 20 0.85 5.67 15.45
CA LEU A 20 0.72 7.03 15.96
C LEU A 20 1.89 7.93 15.54
N GLU A 21 3.12 7.41 15.59
CA GLU A 21 4.31 8.15 15.18
C GLU A 21 4.23 8.57 13.71
N LEU A 22 3.81 7.66 12.83
CA LEU A 22 3.59 7.96 11.42
C LEU A 22 2.44 8.94 11.19
N PHE A 23 1.41 8.91 12.05
CA PHE A 23 0.31 9.87 11.99
C PHE A 23 0.82 11.28 12.33
N GLN A 24 1.60 11.43 13.39
CA GLN A 24 2.22 12.70 13.79
C GLN A 24 3.17 13.21 12.70
N LEU A 25 4.08 12.36 12.19
CA LEU A 25 5.02 12.71 11.12
C LEU A 25 4.31 13.12 9.81
N SER A 26 3.10 12.59 9.56
CA SER A 26 2.29 12.98 8.40
C SER A 26 1.56 14.32 8.55
N GLY A 27 1.73 15.02 9.68
CA GLY A 27 0.96 16.22 10.02
C GLY A 27 -0.50 15.88 10.32
N TYR A 28 -0.74 14.79 11.05
CA TYR A 28 -2.07 14.30 11.43
C TYR A 28 -2.98 13.96 10.23
N LYS A 29 -2.39 13.52 9.11
CA LYS A 29 -3.11 13.14 7.88
C LYS A 29 -3.35 11.64 7.75
N SER A 30 -2.34 10.81 8.03
CA SER A 30 -2.44 9.35 7.90
C SER A 30 -1.42 8.60 8.75
N GLY A 31 -1.91 7.65 9.55
CA GLY A 31 -1.11 6.72 10.36
C GLY A 31 -1.20 5.25 9.92
N GLY A 32 -1.97 4.96 8.87
CA GLY A 32 -2.24 3.58 8.44
C GLY A 32 -1.02 2.91 7.82
N VAL A 33 -0.76 1.67 8.19
CA VAL A 33 0.28 0.79 7.61
C VAL A 33 -0.37 -0.52 7.18
N CYS A 34 -0.32 -0.80 5.89
CA CYS A 34 -0.90 -2.01 5.31
C CYS A 34 -0.10 -3.25 5.72
N LEU A 35 -0.82 -4.36 5.95
CA LEU A 35 -0.23 -5.63 6.35
C LEU A 35 -0.36 -6.63 5.20
N MET A 36 0.71 -7.38 4.95
CA MET A 36 0.73 -8.47 3.96
C MET A 36 0.27 -8.03 2.57
N CYS A 37 0.97 -7.07 1.97
CA CYS A 37 0.70 -6.63 0.59
C CYS A 37 0.73 -7.82 -0.39
N LYS A 38 -0.37 -7.98 -1.13
CA LYS A 38 -0.57 -8.97 -2.19
C LYS A 38 -0.11 -8.43 -3.54
N HIS A 39 -0.26 -9.23 -4.59
CA HIS A 39 -0.02 -8.81 -5.99
C HIS A 39 1.40 -8.28 -6.24
N ASN A 40 2.38 -8.84 -5.52
CA ASN A 40 3.80 -8.48 -5.62
C ASN A 40 4.09 -6.99 -5.35
N THR A 41 3.23 -6.35 -4.55
CA THR A 41 3.43 -4.97 -4.09
C THR A 41 4.06 -4.93 -2.69
N ALA A 42 4.67 -3.80 -2.37
CA ALA A 42 5.38 -3.51 -1.13
C ALA A 42 5.19 -2.04 -0.74
N GLY A 43 5.71 -1.70 0.43
CA GLY A 43 5.58 -0.38 1.02
C GLY A 43 4.40 -0.24 1.97
N ARG A 44 4.41 0.87 2.70
CA ARG A 44 3.39 1.21 3.71
C ARG A 44 1.96 1.16 3.19
N ASN A 45 1.79 1.52 1.92
CA ASN A 45 0.49 1.60 1.25
C ASN A 45 0.37 0.59 0.09
N CYS A 46 1.28 -0.39 -0.01
CA CYS A 46 1.37 -1.30 -1.15
C CYS A 46 1.50 -0.55 -2.49
N ASN A 47 2.33 0.50 -2.54
CA ASN A 47 2.39 1.49 -3.61
C ASN A 47 3.54 1.30 -4.60
N TYR A 48 4.46 0.36 -4.34
CA TYR A 48 5.55 0.01 -5.24
C TYR A 48 5.70 -1.52 -5.34
N CYS A 49 6.49 -2.00 -6.28
CA CYS A 49 6.68 -3.43 -6.49
C CYS A 49 7.77 -4.00 -5.57
N LYS A 50 7.58 -5.24 -5.10
CA LYS A 50 8.63 -5.98 -4.38
C LYS A 50 9.88 -6.12 -5.25
N GLU A 51 11.01 -6.34 -4.59
CA GLU A 51 12.25 -6.72 -5.27
C GLU A 51 12.02 -7.93 -6.19
N GLY A 52 12.64 -7.92 -7.37
CA GLY A 52 12.41 -8.92 -8.43
C GLY A 52 11.15 -8.66 -9.29
N TYR A 53 10.36 -7.63 -8.99
CA TYR A 53 9.20 -7.23 -9.77
C TYR A 53 9.30 -5.77 -10.23
N TYR A 54 8.80 -5.47 -11.43
CA TYR A 54 8.76 -4.13 -11.99
C TYR A 54 7.32 -3.63 -12.20
N ARG A 55 7.16 -2.30 -12.18
CA ARG A 55 5.85 -1.64 -12.32
C ARG A 55 5.38 -1.65 -13.78
N ASP A 56 4.24 -2.28 -14.05
CA ASP A 56 3.56 -2.24 -15.34
C ASP A 56 2.79 -0.92 -15.54
N LYS A 57 3.45 0.07 -16.15
CA LYS A 57 2.88 1.41 -16.34
C LYS A 57 1.59 1.45 -17.19
N SER A 58 1.26 0.39 -17.91
CA SER A 58 -0.01 0.30 -18.67
C SER A 58 -1.24 0.11 -17.78
N ARG A 59 -1.05 -0.21 -16.49
CA ARG A 59 -2.14 -0.47 -15.52
C ARG A 59 -2.07 0.49 -14.36
N PRO A 60 -3.21 0.86 -13.74
CA PRO A 60 -3.19 1.64 -12.48
C PRO A 60 -2.54 0.82 -11.35
N ILE A 61 -2.00 1.51 -10.34
CA ILE A 61 -1.35 0.83 -9.19
C ILE A 61 -2.31 -0.08 -8.45
N THR A 62 -3.61 0.21 -8.47
CA THR A 62 -4.64 -0.61 -7.81
C THR A 62 -4.92 -1.96 -8.49
N HIS A 63 -4.38 -2.18 -9.69
CA HIS A 63 -4.63 -3.40 -10.46
C HIS A 63 -3.87 -4.62 -9.89
N ARG A 64 -4.49 -5.80 -9.87
CA ARG A 64 -3.87 -7.05 -9.34
C ARG A 64 -2.59 -7.50 -10.03
N GLN A 65 -2.32 -6.97 -11.22
CA GLN A 65 -1.14 -7.23 -12.05
C GLN A 65 -0.35 -5.94 -12.29
N ALA A 66 -0.42 -4.98 -11.37
CA ALA A 66 0.35 -3.74 -11.45
C ALA A 66 1.88 -3.98 -11.39
N CYS A 67 2.30 -5.13 -10.85
CA CYS A 67 3.70 -5.57 -10.77
C CYS A 67 3.90 -6.88 -11.56
N LYS A 68 4.87 -6.87 -12.47
CA LYS A 68 5.25 -8.02 -13.31
C LYS A 68 6.62 -8.54 -12.87
N GLY A 69 6.78 -9.86 -12.87
CA GLY A 69 8.06 -10.49 -12.57
C GLY A 69 9.01 -10.31 -13.74
N ILE A 70 10.30 -10.20 -13.44
CA ILE A 70 11.35 -10.35 -14.45
C ILE A 70 11.43 -11.86 -14.70
N SER A 71 10.91 -12.30 -15.83
CA SER A 71 11.04 -13.71 -16.26
C SER A 71 12.39 -13.94 -16.92
#